data_AF-A0A4R8XBW0-F1
#
_entry.id   AF-A0A4R8XBW0-F1
#
_cell.length_a   1.000
_cell.length_b   1.000
_cell.length_c   1.000
_cell.angle_alpha   90.00
_cell.angle_beta   90.00
_cell.angle_gamma   90.00
#
_symmetry.space_group_name_H-M   'P 1'
#
loop_
_entity.id
_entity.type
_entity.pdbx_description
1 polymer ?
#
loop_
_entity_poly.entity_id
_entity_poly.type
_entity_poly.pdbx_seq_one_letter_code
_entity_poly.pdbx_strand_id
1 'polypeptide(L)' 'MNLNDELQAVEKVVDRLTKRFPNVPRSSVERAVREEHQNFSGRPIRDFVPVLVEHGVKERLRKQ' A
#
# COMPACT_ATOMS: atom_id res chain seq x y z
N MET A 1 -6.32 -13.94 -6.72
CA MET A 1 -7.08 -12.75 -6.28
C MET A 1 -7.82 -12.09 -7.44
N ASN A 2 -9.04 -11.55 -7.25
CA ASN A 2 -9.67 -10.67 -8.26
C ASN A 2 -9.36 -9.18 -7.94
N LEU A 3 -9.56 -8.27 -8.90
CA LEU A 3 -9.17 -6.86 -8.77
C LEU A 3 -9.88 -6.15 -7.62
N ASN A 4 -11.16 -6.45 -7.39
CA ASN A 4 -11.92 -5.87 -6.29
C ASN A 4 -11.37 -6.28 -4.91
N ASP A 5 -11.02 -7.56 -4.75
CA ASP A 5 -10.43 -8.05 -3.49
C ASP A 5 -9.09 -7.37 -3.23
N GLU A 6 -8.29 -7.16 -4.28
CA GLU A 6 -7.01 -6.49 -4.19
C GLU A 6 -7.17 -5.04 -3.77
N LEU A 7 -8.10 -4.29 -4.38
CA LEU A 7 -8.37 -2.90 -3.99
C LEU A 7 -8.80 -2.81 -2.53
N GLN A 8 -9.69 -3.71 -2.08
CA GLN A 8 -10.09 -3.80 -0.67
C GLN A 8 -8.91 -4.14 0.25
N ALA A 9 -8.01 -5.03 -0.18
CA ALA A 9 -6.81 -5.37 0.58
C ALA A 9 -5.83 -4.17 0.66
N VAL A 10 -5.69 -3.40 -0.42
CA VAL A 10 -4.87 -2.18 -0.49
C VAL A 10 -5.46 -1.06 0.37
N GLU A 11 -6.78 -0.90 0.43
CA GLU A 11 -7.40 0.05 1.38
C GLU A 11 -7.11 -0.33 2.84
N LYS A 12 -7.19 -1.62 3.18
CA LYS A 12 -6.81 -2.10 4.52
C LYS A 12 -5.32 -1.87 4.83
N VAL A 13 -4.45 -1.84 3.81
CA VAL A 13 -3.03 -1.48 3.97
C VAL A 13 -2.90 -0.02 4.39
N VAL A 14 -3.63 0.91 3.76
CA VAL A 14 -3.66 2.33 4.16
C VAL A 14 -4.03 2.46 5.63
N ASP A 15 -5.10 1.80 6.08
CA ASP A 15 -5.53 1.88 7.47
C ASP A 15 -4.48 1.37 8.46
N ARG A 16 -3.80 0.25 8.14
CA ARG A 16 -2.70 -0.27 8.97
C ARG A 16 -1.52 0.70 9.03
N LEU A 17 -1.18 1.33 7.91
CA LEU A 17 -0.06 2.27 7.82
C LEU A 17 -0.36 3.57 8.56
N THR A 18 -1.57 4.13 8.43
CA THR A 18 -1.97 5.32 9.19
C THR A 18 -1.95 5.07 10.70
N LYS A 19 -2.38 3.88 11.15
CA LYS A 19 -2.25 3.47 12.56
C LYS A 19 -0.79 3.33 13.00
N ARG A 20 0.09 2.85 12.12
CA ARG A 20 1.51 2.63 12.42
C ARG A 20 2.33 3.92 12.40
N PHE A 21 1.95 4.89 11.57
CA PHE A 21 2.62 6.17 11.41
C PHE A 21 1.64 7.32 11.70
N PRO A 22 1.21 7.50 12.96
CA PRO A 22 0.18 8.49 13.32
C PRO A 22 0.59 9.94 13.03
N ASN A 23 1.90 10.20 12.95
CA ASN A 23 2.45 11.54 12.66
C ASN A 23 2.48 11.85 11.15
N VAL A 24 2.21 10.87 10.29
CA VAL A 24 2.17 11.05 8.83
C VAL A 24 0.72 11.29 8.41
N PRO A 25 0.41 12.37 7.67
CA PRO A 25 -0.94 12.61 7.17
C PRO A 25 -1.45 11.42 6.35
N ARG A 26 -2.72 11.04 6.56
CA ARG A 26 -3.36 9.92 5.82
C ARG A 26 -3.20 10.08 4.31
N SER A 27 -3.39 11.29 3.79
CA SER A 27 -3.24 11.60 2.36
C SER A 27 -1.84 11.30 1.82
N SER A 28 -0.79 11.49 2.63
CA SER A 28 0.58 11.12 2.27
C SER A 28 0.77 9.60 2.24
N VAL A 29 0.15 8.87 3.18
CA VAL A 29 0.14 7.40 3.19
C VAL A 29 -0.60 6.86 1.97
N GLU A 30 -1.79 7.38 1.67
CA GLU A 30 -2.61 7.00 0.50
C GLU A 30 -1.84 7.22 -0.81
N ARG A 31 -1.17 8.39 -0.94
CA ARG A 31 -0.33 8.67 -2.10
C ARG A 31 0.82 7.67 -2.22
N ALA A 32 1.53 7.37 -1.12
CA ALA A 32 2.63 6.42 -1.15
C ALA A 32 2.16 5.00 -1.50
N VAL A 33 1.03 4.55 -0.95
CA VAL A 33 0.40 3.26 -1.27
C VAL A 33 0.01 3.19 -2.74
N ARG A 34 -0.62 4.24 -3.28
CA ARG A 34 -1.00 4.31 -4.70
C ARG A 34 0.21 4.30 -5.63
N GLU A 35 1.27 5.02 -5.30
CA GLU A 35 2.52 5.03 -6.06
C GLU A 35 3.16 3.63 -6.08
N GLU A 36 3.25 2.97 -4.92
CA GLU A 36 3.83 1.64 -4.82
C GLU A 36 2.97 0.58 -5.51
N HIS A 37 1.65 0.67 -5.41
CA HIS A 37 0.69 -0.23 -6.07
C HIS A 37 0.81 -0.17 -7.60
N GLN A 38 1.01 1.03 -8.17
CA GLN A 38 1.18 1.21 -9.61
C GLN A 38 2.42 0.47 -10.16
N ASN A 39 3.48 0.27 -9.37
CA ASN A 39 4.68 -0.49 -9.75
C ASN A 39 4.40 -1.97 -10.07
N PHE A 40 3.23 -2.47 -9.65
CA PHE A 40 2.79 -3.84 -9.90
C PHE A 40 1.72 -3.95 -11.00
N SER A 41 1.34 -2.84 -11.64
CA SER A 41 0.40 -2.84 -12.75
C SER A 41 0.86 -3.76 -13.88
N GLY A 42 -0.07 -4.52 -14.47
CA GLY A 42 0.21 -5.43 -15.59
C GLY A 42 0.87 -6.76 -15.21
N ARG A 43 1.18 -7.01 -13.93
CA ARG A 43 1.71 -8.30 -13.47
C ARG A 43 0.58 -9.34 -13.34
N PRO A 44 0.77 -10.58 -13.82
CA PRO A 44 -0.27 -11.61 -13.82
C PRO A 44 -0.56 -12.21 -12.44
N ILE A 45 0.43 -12.23 -11.54
CA ILE A 45 0.28 -12.74 -10.18
C ILE A 45 0.10 -11.56 -9.23
N ARG A 46 -1.05 -11.50 -8.54
CA ARG A 46 -1.44 -10.33 -7.76
C ARG A 46 -1.74 -10.59 -6.28
N ASP A 47 -1.82 -11.85 -5.85
CA ASP A 47 -2.13 -12.24 -4.46
C ASP A 47 -1.17 -11.64 -3.41
N PHE A 48 0.07 -11.35 -3.80
CA PHE A 48 1.09 -10.77 -2.92
C PHE A 48 1.20 -9.24 -3.01
N VAL A 49 0.51 -8.60 -3.95
CA VAL A 49 0.62 -7.15 -4.19
C VAL A 49 0.31 -6.33 -2.94
N PRO A 50 -0.76 -6.59 -2.16
CA PRO A 50 -1.03 -5.81 -0.95
C PRO A 50 0.11 -5.87 0.09
N VAL A 51 0.73 -7.04 0.25
CA VAL A 51 1.84 -7.25 1.21
C VAL A 51 3.09 -6.52 0.75
N LEU A 52 3.43 -6.61 -0.54
CA LEU A 52 4.59 -5.93 -1.12
C LEU A 52 4.44 -4.41 -1.06
N VAL A 53 3.23 -3.90 -1.37
CA VAL A 53 2.90 -2.48 -1.25
C VAL A 53 3.05 -2.00 0.19
N GLU A 54 2.50 -2.74 1.16
CA GLU A 54 2.64 -2.37 2.58
C GLU A 54 4.10 -2.30 3.01
N HIS A 55 4.91 -3.28 2.58
CA HIS A 55 6.33 -3.33 2.91
C HIS A 55 7.10 -2.15 2.28
N GLY A 56 6.91 -1.88 0.98
CA GLY A 56 7.57 -0.78 0.28
C GLY A 56 7.25 0.58 0.91
N VAL A 57 5.97 0.81 1.24
CA VAL A 57 5.56 2.05 1.90
C VAL A 57 6.12 2.18 3.31
N LYS A 58 6.15 1.09 4.10
CA LYS A 58 6.80 1.10 5.43
C LYS A 58 8.26 1.53 5.35
N GLU A 59 9.01 0.96 4.43
CA GLU A 59 10.43 1.26 4.26
C GLU A 59 10.64 2.70 3.78
N ARG A 60 9.77 3.19 2.88
CA ARG A 60 9.80 4.59 2.43
C ARG A 60 9.49 5.59 3.56
N LEU A 61 8.45 5.34 4.36
CA LEU A 61 8.05 6.23 5.46
C LEU A 61 9.05 6.22 6.63
N ARG A 62 9.79 5.14 6.82
CA ARG A 62 10.87 5.05 7.83
C ARG A 62 12.12 5.86 7.47
N LYS A 63 12.35 6.08 6.18
CA LYS A 63 13.50 6.84 5.66
C LYS A 63 13.23 8.34 5.53
N GLN A 64 12.00 8.78 5.81
CA GLN A 64 11.60 10.19 5.83
C GLN A 64 11.76 10.80 7.21
#